data_AF-A0AAE0XR78-F1
#
_entry.id   AF-A0AAE0XR78-F1
#
_cell.length_a   1.000
_cell.length_b   1.000
_cell.length_c   1.000
_cell.angle_alpha   90.00
_cell.angle_beta   90.00
_cell.angle_gamma   90.00
#
_symmetry.space_group_name_H-M   'P 1'
#
loop_
_entity.id
_entity.type
_entity.pdbx_description
1 polymer ?
#
loop_
_entity_poly.entity_id
_entity_poly.type
_entity_poly.pdbx_seq_one_letter_code
_entity_poly.pdbx_strand_id
1 'polypeptide(L)'
;MNYSTILLFSLAISLITGTLLFILGCLVRFQQALLLNNYIADLESNPIVEACESKLDNVNICATQTSFDSIYIGEWANYLGSLVILLGFLIMFYSTMGLFGLLRGSRISLLLMFFLLLAAMVFEFFIFEVLLGDDNSFHEQAREELGERLASEYTLNDESNEFTRIMNAVMLKGRCCGIEGPDDFALNETLHLHGHKHVLQIPPACCDIQDFNSPLVGFFELLRCSEDSLAARIFRKGCYHVLHVHFYDSYGEAAYGNIIFVMLWEGIQEILIFMIVLKRKEEKLKKSNKSSSGSGVQKIKEVAKPEKKPGSLSGSGTHEKASTEIW
;
A
#
# COMPACT_ATOMS: atom_id res chain seq x y z
N MET A 1 32.14 -17.24 0.92
CA MET A 1 30.87 -17.23 0.16
C MET A 1 30.96 -16.16 -0.92
N ASN A 2 30.62 -16.47 -2.17
CA ASN A 2 30.70 -15.48 -3.26
C ASN A 2 29.55 -14.48 -3.13
N TYR A 3 29.83 -13.17 -3.17
CA TYR A 3 28.80 -12.10 -3.07
C TYR A 3 27.62 -12.32 -4.02
N SER A 4 27.87 -12.85 -5.22
CA SER A 4 26.83 -13.18 -6.19
C SER A 4 25.89 -14.29 -5.72
N THR A 5 26.38 -15.27 -4.97
CA THR A 5 25.54 -16.34 -4.39
C THR A 5 24.67 -15.79 -3.27
N ILE A 6 25.22 -14.90 -2.42
CA ILE A 6 24.47 -14.24 -1.35
C ILE A 6 23.33 -13.40 -1.94
N LEU A 7 23.66 -12.58 -2.95
CA LEU A 7 22.67 -11.75 -3.63
C LEU A 7 21.59 -12.59 -4.35
N LEU A 8 21.95 -13.75 -4.89
CA LEU A 8 20.97 -14.64 -5.52
C LEU A 8 19.97 -15.19 -4.51
N PHE A 9 20.44 -15.64 -3.34
CA PHE A 9 19.55 -16.07 -2.26
C PHE A 9 18.70 -14.91 -1.74
N SER A 10 19.26 -13.71 -1.61
CA SER A 10 18.50 -12.56 -1.11
C SER A 10 17.39 -12.13 -2.07
N LEU A 11 17.65 -12.15 -3.38
CA LEU A 11 16.64 -11.84 -4.40
C LEU A 11 15.54 -12.91 -4.47
N ALA A 12 15.86 -14.17 -4.21
CA ALA A 12 14.84 -15.22 -4.12
C ALA A 12 13.90 -14.99 -2.92
N ILE A 13 14.45 -14.57 -1.78
CA ILE A 13 13.66 -14.19 -0.60
C ILE A 13 12.80 -12.97 -0.90
N SER A 14 13.37 -11.91 -1.50
CA SER A 14 12.62 -10.72 -1.90
C SER A 14 11.49 -11.04 -2.88
N LEU A 15 11.68 -11.97 -3.81
CA LEU A 15 10.61 -12.38 -4.72
C LEU A 15 9.41 -12.99 -3.98
N ILE A 16 9.67 -13.83 -2.97
CA ILE A 16 8.63 -14.42 -2.13
C ILE A 16 7.94 -13.33 -1.32
N THR A 17 8.70 -12.48 -0.65
CA THR A 17 8.15 -11.36 0.15
C THR A 17 7.33 -10.40 -0.70
N GLY A 18 7.81 -10.01 -1.88
CA GLY A 18 7.08 -9.16 -2.83
C GLY A 18 5.79 -9.81 -3.31
N THR A 19 5.78 -11.13 -3.53
CA THR A 19 4.55 -11.86 -3.89
C THR A 19 3.54 -11.85 -2.75
N LEU A 20 4.00 -12.06 -1.51
CA LEU A 20 3.13 -11.99 -0.32
C LEU A 20 2.57 -10.58 -0.11
N LEU A 21 3.40 -9.53 -0.27
CA LEU A 21 2.98 -8.14 -0.19
C LEU A 21 1.98 -7.77 -1.30
N PHE A 22 2.20 -8.27 -2.52
CA PHE A 22 1.25 -8.08 -3.62
C PHE A 22 -0.10 -8.72 -3.32
N ILE A 23 -0.12 -9.96 -2.80
CA ILE A 23 -1.35 -10.64 -2.38
C ILE A 23 -2.03 -9.87 -1.26
N LEU A 24 -1.26 -9.42 -0.25
CA LEU A 24 -1.78 -8.62 0.85
C LEU A 24 -2.40 -7.31 0.36
N GLY A 25 -1.72 -6.59 -0.55
CA GLY A 25 -2.25 -5.37 -1.17
C GLY A 25 -3.55 -5.63 -1.94
N CYS A 26 -3.64 -6.76 -2.65
CA CYS A 26 -4.88 -7.18 -3.31
C CYS A 26 -6.00 -7.47 -2.30
N LEU A 27 -5.70 -8.09 -1.15
CA LEU A 27 -6.69 -8.32 -0.10
C LEU A 27 -7.17 -6.98 0.50
N VAL A 28 -6.27 -6.05 0.80
CA VAL A 28 -6.62 -4.72 1.33
C VAL A 28 -7.43 -3.91 0.32
N ARG A 29 -7.09 -3.98 -0.99
CA ARG A 29 -7.80 -3.21 -2.02
C ARG A 29 -9.15 -3.82 -2.39
N PHE A 30 -9.21 -5.13 -2.62
CA PHE A 30 -10.40 -5.78 -3.21
C PHE A 30 -11.27 -6.52 -2.19
N GLN A 31 -10.75 -6.79 -0.98
CA GLN A 31 -11.48 -7.50 0.08
C GLN A 31 -11.61 -6.68 1.37
N GLN A 32 -11.90 -5.38 1.24
CA GLN A 32 -12.20 -4.50 2.39
C GLN A 32 -13.37 -5.05 3.23
N ALA A 33 -14.37 -5.64 2.57
CA ALA A 33 -15.50 -6.31 3.20
C ALA A 33 -15.07 -7.42 4.17
N LEU A 34 -14.07 -8.22 3.81
CA LEU A 34 -13.59 -9.30 4.68
C LEU A 34 -12.98 -8.76 5.98
N LEU A 35 -12.18 -7.67 5.88
CA LEU A 35 -11.56 -7.05 7.04
C LEU A 35 -12.61 -6.45 7.97
N LEU A 36 -13.61 -5.74 7.41
CA LEU A 36 -14.67 -5.18 8.24
C LEU A 36 -15.55 -6.29 8.85
N ASN A 37 -15.91 -7.32 8.08
CA ASN A 37 -16.72 -8.44 8.58
C ASN A 37 -16.04 -9.15 9.76
N ASN A 38 -14.71 -9.32 9.71
CA ASN A 38 -13.96 -9.85 10.85
C ASN A 38 -13.97 -8.91 12.06
N TYR A 39 -13.91 -7.58 11.84
CA TYR A 39 -14.01 -6.59 12.90
C TYR A 39 -15.39 -6.61 13.58
N ILE A 40 -16.47 -6.75 12.81
CA ILE A 40 -17.85 -6.70 13.31
C ILE A 40 -18.44 -8.08 13.65
N ALA A 41 -17.67 -9.17 13.54
CA ALA A 41 -18.17 -10.52 13.75
C ALA A 41 -18.86 -10.71 15.11
N ASP A 42 -18.38 -10.06 16.17
CA ASP A 42 -18.97 -10.21 17.50
C ASP A 42 -20.23 -9.36 17.73
N LEU A 43 -20.62 -8.46 16.81
CA LEU A 43 -21.84 -7.65 17.00
C LEU A 43 -23.12 -8.47 16.96
N GLU A 44 -23.13 -9.60 16.27
CA GLU A 44 -24.34 -10.41 16.09
C GLU A 44 -24.96 -10.84 17.44
N SER A 45 -24.16 -10.95 18.49
CA SER A 45 -24.61 -11.33 19.83
C SER A 45 -24.96 -10.17 20.77
N ASN A 46 -24.85 -8.92 20.29
CA ASN A 46 -25.00 -7.75 21.16
C ASN A 46 -26.49 -7.33 21.27
N PRO A 47 -27.06 -7.24 22.50
CA PRO A 47 -28.46 -6.87 22.68
C PRO A 47 -28.80 -5.49 22.09
N ILE A 48 -27.82 -4.56 22.04
CA ILE A 48 -28.00 -3.22 21.44
C ILE A 48 -28.35 -3.32 19.96
N VAL A 49 -27.79 -4.29 19.23
CA VAL A 49 -28.11 -4.52 17.82
C VAL A 49 -29.56 -4.96 17.67
N GLU A 50 -30.04 -5.85 18.55
CA GLU A 50 -31.46 -6.26 18.56
C GLU A 50 -32.41 -5.08 18.85
N ALA A 51 -32.01 -4.17 19.75
CA ALA A 51 -32.78 -2.96 20.03
C ALA A 51 -32.76 -1.98 18.84
N CYS A 52 -31.62 -1.81 18.18
CA CYS A 52 -31.48 -1.00 16.97
C CYS A 52 -32.34 -1.54 15.82
N GLU A 53 -32.32 -2.86 15.58
CA GLU A 53 -33.09 -3.50 14.51
C GLU A 53 -34.58 -3.67 14.82
N SER A 54 -34.99 -3.41 16.07
CA SER A 54 -36.39 -3.51 16.44
C SER A 54 -37.25 -2.51 15.67
N LYS A 55 -38.35 -2.99 15.09
CA LYS A 55 -39.27 -2.16 14.30
C LYS A 55 -40.47 -1.74 15.14
N LEU A 56 -40.74 -0.44 15.15
CA LEU A 56 -41.97 0.14 15.70
C LEU A 56 -42.64 0.99 14.62
N ASP A 57 -43.93 0.76 14.35
CA ASP A 57 -44.66 1.40 13.24
C ASP A 57 -43.99 1.25 11.86
N ASN A 58 -43.30 0.12 11.63
CA ASN A 58 -42.46 -0.17 10.44
C ASN A 58 -41.21 0.72 10.28
N VAL A 59 -40.85 1.49 11.30
CA VAL A 59 -39.63 2.30 11.32
C VAL A 59 -38.53 1.54 12.05
N ASN A 60 -37.33 1.54 11.46
CA ASN A 60 -36.08 1.15 12.08
C ASN A 60 -35.28 2.42 12.40
N ILE A 61 -34.88 2.61 13.66
CA ILE A 61 -34.18 3.83 14.10
C ILE A 61 -32.67 3.77 13.85
N CYS A 62 -32.14 2.57 13.58
CA CYS A 62 -30.72 2.34 13.36
C CYS A 62 -30.55 1.12 12.44
N ALA A 63 -30.75 1.33 11.14
CA ALA A 63 -30.49 0.30 10.15
C ALA A 63 -29.01 -0.13 10.20
N THR A 64 -28.77 -1.40 10.49
CA THR A 64 -27.41 -1.96 10.60
C THR A 64 -27.31 -3.26 9.78
N GLN A 65 -26.09 -3.78 9.65
CA GLN A 65 -25.81 -5.09 9.07
C GLN A 65 -24.59 -5.69 9.76
N THR A 66 -24.60 -7.01 9.93
CA THR A 66 -23.49 -7.77 10.50
C THR A 66 -22.56 -8.40 9.45
N SER A 67 -22.90 -8.28 8.17
CA SER A 67 -22.12 -8.80 7.04
C SER A 67 -22.28 -7.94 5.79
N PHE A 68 -21.17 -7.58 5.14
CA PHE A 68 -21.16 -6.78 3.92
C PHE A 68 -20.51 -7.56 2.77
N ASP A 69 -21.08 -7.46 1.56
CA ASP A 69 -20.57 -8.13 0.35
C ASP A 69 -19.58 -7.24 -0.41
N SER A 70 -19.87 -5.94 -0.49
CA SER A 70 -19.00 -4.90 -1.02
C SER A 70 -18.86 -3.80 0.01
N ILE A 71 -17.72 -3.11 0.00
CA ILE A 71 -17.53 -1.94 0.87
C ILE A 71 -16.80 -0.90 0.05
N TYR A 72 -17.30 0.32 0.10
CA TYR A 72 -16.64 1.49 -0.45
C TYR A 72 -16.59 2.57 0.63
N ILE A 73 -15.49 2.60 1.38
CA ILE A 73 -15.27 3.57 2.48
C ILE A 73 -14.72 4.90 1.96
N GLY A 74 -14.09 4.91 0.79
CA GLY A 74 -13.56 6.10 0.14
C GLY A 74 -12.41 5.79 -0.80
N GLU A 75 -11.90 6.80 -1.49
CA GLU A 75 -10.72 6.74 -2.31
C GLU A 75 -9.45 6.55 -1.49
N TRP A 76 -9.33 7.15 -0.30
CA TRP A 76 -8.15 7.03 0.58
C TRP A 76 -7.73 5.56 0.82
N ALA A 77 -8.70 4.68 1.11
CA ALA A 77 -8.45 3.25 1.35
C ALA A 77 -7.99 2.55 0.06
N ASN A 78 -8.54 2.95 -1.08
CA ASN A 78 -8.15 2.44 -2.39
C ASN A 78 -6.73 2.89 -2.78
N TYR A 79 -6.35 4.13 -2.47
CA TYR A 79 -4.99 4.64 -2.69
C TYR A 79 -3.98 3.86 -1.85
N LEU A 80 -4.26 3.64 -0.56
CA LEU A 80 -3.40 2.84 0.32
C LEU A 80 -3.20 1.41 -0.22
N GLY A 81 -4.30 0.73 -0.56
CA GLY A 81 -4.26 -0.61 -1.14
C GLY A 81 -3.49 -0.67 -2.46
N SER A 82 -3.70 0.31 -3.36
CA SER A 82 -2.94 0.43 -4.62
C SER A 82 -1.43 0.61 -4.39
N LEU A 83 -1.06 1.38 -3.37
CA LEU A 83 0.34 1.66 -3.07
C LEU A 83 1.05 0.37 -2.60
N VAL A 84 0.40 -0.41 -1.73
CA VAL A 84 0.92 -1.72 -1.30
C VAL A 84 1.04 -2.69 -2.48
N ILE A 85 0.06 -2.73 -3.39
CA ILE A 85 0.13 -3.53 -4.63
C ILE A 85 1.31 -3.10 -5.50
N LEU A 86 1.47 -1.79 -5.72
CA LEU A 86 2.56 -1.24 -6.54
C LEU A 86 3.92 -1.60 -5.95
N LEU A 87 4.08 -1.46 -4.63
CA LEU A 87 5.31 -1.83 -3.93
C LEU A 87 5.61 -3.33 -4.08
N GLY A 88 4.64 -4.20 -3.82
CA GLY A 88 4.80 -5.65 -3.99
C GLY A 88 5.19 -6.02 -5.43
N PHE A 89 4.57 -5.38 -6.42
CA PHE A 89 4.91 -5.55 -7.82
C PHE A 89 6.34 -5.08 -8.15
N LEU A 90 6.75 -3.91 -7.66
CA LEU A 90 8.12 -3.40 -7.84
C LEU A 90 9.14 -4.38 -7.25
N ILE A 91 8.86 -4.93 -6.07
CA ILE A 91 9.71 -5.93 -5.42
C ILE A 91 9.85 -7.19 -6.27
N MET A 92 8.74 -7.73 -6.77
CA MET A 92 8.76 -8.88 -7.68
C MET A 92 9.54 -8.57 -8.96
N PHE A 93 9.32 -7.39 -9.53
CA PHE A 93 9.92 -6.97 -10.78
C PHE A 93 11.44 -6.82 -10.67
N TYR A 94 11.94 -6.08 -9.67
CA TYR A 94 13.39 -5.96 -9.48
C TYR A 94 14.01 -7.30 -9.10
N SER A 95 13.29 -8.16 -8.34
CA SER A 95 13.81 -9.47 -7.93
C SER A 95 14.04 -10.39 -9.14
N THR A 96 13.07 -10.45 -10.06
CA THR A 96 13.23 -11.23 -11.31
C THR A 96 14.34 -10.65 -12.19
N MET A 97 14.36 -9.34 -12.40
CA MET A 97 15.42 -8.67 -13.16
C MET A 97 16.80 -8.87 -12.54
N GLY A 98 16.91 -8.86 -11.21
CA GLY A 98 18.13 -9.11 -10.47
C GLY A 98 18.66 -10.51 -10.73
N LEU A 99 17.79 -11.53 -10.62
CA LEU A 99 18.14 -12.92 -10.91
C LEU A 99 18.67 -13.08 -12.34
N PHE A 100 17.97 -12.52 -13.34
CA PHE A 100 18.44 -12.56 -14.74
C PHE A 100 19.74 -11.75 -14.97
N GLY A 101 19.88 -10.60 -14.31
CA GLY A 101 21.05 -9.72 -14.42
C GLY A 101 22.33 -10.36 -13.88
N LEU A 102 22.21 -11.12 -12.79
CA LEU A 102 23.29 -11.94 -12.24
C LEU A 102 23.70 -13.06 -13.20
N LEU A 103 22.74 -13.81 -13.74
CA LEU A 103 23.01 -14.94 -14.65
C LEU A 103 23.63 -14.49 -15.98
N ARG A 104 23.16 -13.38 -16.56
CA ARG A 104 23.67 -12.85 -17.84
C ARG A 104 24.92 -11.98 -17.69
N GLY A 105 25.32 -11.65 -16.45
CA GLY A 105 26.48 -10.80 -16.16
C GLY A 105 26.36 -9.37 -16.69
N SER A 106 25.15 -8.91 -17.02
CA SER A 106 24.95 -7.61 -17.66
C SER A 106 25.07 -6.47 -16.63
N ARG A 107 25.80 -5.41 -16.99
CA ARG A 107 25.99 -4.25 -16.10
C ARG A 107 24.74 -3.38 -16.02
N ILE A 108 24.05 -3.23 -17.14
CA ILE A 108 22.85 -2.41 -17.26
C ILE A 108 21.74 -2.95 -16.34
N SER A 109 21.56 -4.28 -16.28
CA SER A 109 20.54 -4.89 -15.41
C SER A 109 20.83 -4.66 -13.93
N LEU A 110 22.10 -4.69 -13.51
CA LEU A 110 22.47 -4.40 -12.11
C LEU A 110 22.24 -2.92 -11.74
N LEU A 111 22.52 -2.00 -12.66
CA LEU A 111 22.26 -0.58 -12.44
C LEU A 111 20.76 -0.27 -12.41
N LEU A 112 19.98 -0.88 -13.31
CA LEU A 112 18.53 -0.70 -13.35
C LEU A 112 17.88 -1.24 -12.06
N MET A 113 18.32 -2.41 -11.59
CA MET A 113 17.89 -2.95 -10.29
C MET A 113 18.22 -2.00 -9.13
N PHE A 114 19.41 -1.37 -9.11
CA PHE A 114 19.77 -0.40 -8.08
C PHE A 114 18.79 0.78 -8.02
N PHE A 115 18.41 1.35 -9.17
CA PHE A 115 17.43 2.43 -9.19
C PHE A 115 16.01 1.98 -8.79
N LEU A 116 15.62 0.74 -9.13
CA LEU A 116 14.33 0.20 -8.72
C LEU A 116 14.25 -0.06 -7.21
N LEU A 117 15.33 -0.57 -6.60
CA LEU A 117 15.42 -0.73 -5.14
C LEU A 117 15.31 0.61 -4.44
N LEU A 118 16.04 1.63 -4.91
CA LEU A 118 15.96 2.97 -4.34
C LEU A 118 14.53 3.55 -4.45
N ALA A 119 13.86 3.34 -5.59
CA ALA A 119 12.47 3.74 -5.75
C ALA A 119 11.53 2.99 -4.80
N ALA A 120 11.69 1.68 -4.63
CA ALA A 120 10.91 0.87 -3.69
C ALA A 120 11.10 1.38 -2.25
N MET A 121 12.34 1.63 -1.83
CA MET A 121 12.68 2.16 -0.51
C MET A 121 12.00 3.50 -0.21
N VAL A 122 11.86 4.39 -1.21
CA VAL A 122 11.11 5.65 -1.05
C VAL A 122 9.62 5.40 -0.79
N PHE A 123 9.01 4.46 -1.51
CA PHE A 123 7.61 4.09 -1.27
C PHE A 123 7.42 3.44 0.10
N GLU A 124 8.34 2.56 0.51
CA GLU A 124 8.30 1.95 1.85
C GLU A 124 8.39 3.00 2.95
N PHE A 125 9.27 3.99 2.78
CA PHE A 125 9.39 5.08 3.73
C PHE A 125 8.10 5.89 3.84
N PHE A 126 7.42 6.14 2.71
CA PHE A 126 6.11 6.78 2.73
C PHE A 126 5.05 5.95 3.48
N ILE A 127 4.96 4.63 3.24
CA ILE A 127 4.04 3.75 3.98
C ILE A 127 4.37 3.76 5.48
N PHE A 128 5.66 3.76 5.82
CA PHE A 128 6.13 3.76 7.20
C PHE A 128 5.69 5.03 7.95
N GLU A 129 5.83 6.20 7.32
CA GLU A 129 5.31 7.47 7.85
C GLU A 129 3.78 7.43 7.99
N VAL A 130 3.08 6.84 7.01
CA VAL A 130 1.61 6.66 7.08
C VAL A 130 1.21 5.80 8.28
N LEU A 131 1.93 4.72 8.56
CA LEU A 131 1.59 3.83 9.68
C LEU A 131 1.97 4.37 11.06
N LEU A 132 2.93 5.28 11.15
CA LEU A 132 3.40 5.82 12.44
C LEU A 132 2.66 7.07 12.89
N GLY A 133 2.30 7.95 11.95
CA GLY A 133 1.79 9.27 12.32
C GLY A 133 0.27 9.34 12.27
N ASP A 134 -0.43 9.34 13.39
CA ASP A 134 -1.90 9.57 13.43
C ASP A 134 -2.29 10.98 12.91
N ASP A 135 -1.34 11.92 12.92
CA ASP A 135 -1.51 13.33 12.50
C ASP A 135 -0.80 13.66 11.18
N ASN A 136 -0.59 12.67 10.30
CA ASN A 136 -0.06 12.94 8.97
C ASN A 136 -1.15 13.48 8.01
N SER A 137 -0.73 14.11 6.91
CA SER A 137 -1.65 14.65 5.90
C SER A 137 -2.52 13.59 5.23
N PHE A 138 -2.13 12.31 5.30
CA PHE A 138 -2.91 11.20 4.73
C PHE A 138 -4.12 10.89 5.62
N HIS A 139 -3.97 10.83 6.94
CA HIS A 139 -5.08 10.66 7.86
C HIS A 139 -5.99 11.87 7.88
N GLU A 140 -5.44 13.09 7.76
CA GLU A 140 -6.26 14.31 7.63
C GLU A 140 -7.17 14.24 6.39
N GLN A 141 -6.61 13.91 5.21
CA GLN A 141 -7.40 13.72 3.99
C GLN A 141 -8.43 12.59 4.13
N ALA A 142 -8.07 11.48 4.78
CA ALA A 142 -8.99 10.38 5.01
C ALA A 142 -10.15 10.79 5.93
N ARG A 143 -9.88 11.57 6.99
CA ARG A 143 -10.91 12.11 7.90
C ARG A 143 -11.82 13.11 7.17
N GLU A 144 -11.25 14.00 6.36
CA GLU A 144 -12.00 14.98 5.56
C GLU A 144 -12.92 14.28 4.55
N GLU A 145 -12.38 13.35 3.75
CA GLU A 145 -13.16 12.59 2.77
C GLU A 145 -14.29 11.80 3.44
N LEU A 146 -14.00 11.13 4.56
CA LEU A 146 -15.00 10.42 5.33
C LEU A 146 -16.05 11.34 5.94
N GLY A 147 -15.65 12.51 6.42
CA GLY A 147 -16.55 13.53 6.98
C GLY A 147 -17.50 14.07 5.93
N GLU A 148 -17.01 14.39 4.72
CA GLU A 148 -17.84 14.82 3.60
C GLU A 148 -18.83 13.73 3.16
N ARG A 149 -18.39 12.47 3.11
CA ARG A 149 -19.28 11.33 2.80
C ARG A 149 -20.29 11.09 3.91
N LEU A 150 -19.88 11.22 5.18
CA LEU A 150 -20.80 11.17 6.32
C LEU A 150 -21.88 12.26 6.20
N ALA A 151 -21.50 13.49 5.89
CA ALA A 151 -22.45 14.60 5.77
C ALA A 151 -23.40 14.48 4.57
N SER A 152 -22.99 13.80 3.49
CA SER A 152 -23.75 13.74 2.23
C SER A 152 -24.53 12.43 2.02
N GLU A 153 -24.00 11.30 2.49
CA GLU A 153 -24.58 9.97 2.25
C GLU A 153 -25.26 9.38 3.50
N TYR A 154 -24.96 9.85 4.71
CA TYR A 154 -25.59 9.28 5.90
C TYR A 154 -27.04 9.76 6.07
N THR A 155 -27.95 8.81 6.27
CA THR A 155 -29.39 9.08 6.47
C THR A 155 -29.97 8.14 7.52
N LEU A 156 -30.79 8.61 8.46
CA LEU A 156 -31.27 7.75 9.56
C LEU A 156 -32.21 6.62 9.12
N ASN A 157 -33.10 6.90 8.16
CA ASN A 157 -34.22 6.00 7.82
C ASN A 157 -34.03 5.23 6.50
N ASP A 158 -32.88 5.35 5.83
CA ASP A 158 -32.64 4.63 4.58
C ASP A 158 -31.99 3.28 4.82
N GLU A 159 -32.82 2.23 4.97
CA GLU A 159 -32.35 0.84 5.08
C GLU A 159 -31.60 0.37 3.82
N SER A 160 -31.69 1.08 2.69
CA SER A 160 -31.00 0.72 1.45
C SER A 160 -29.58 1.28 1.35
N ASN A 161 -29.23 2.24 2.19
CA ASN A 161 -27.93 2.90 2.14
C ASN A 161 -26.86 2.07 2.86
N GLU A 162 -25.97 1.46 2.07
CA GLU A 162 -24.88 0.60 2.56
C GLU A 162 -23.93 1.35 3.49
N PHE A 163 -23.56 2.59 3.16
CA PHE A 163 -22.64 3.40 3.97
C PHE A 163 -23.22 3.71 5.35
N THR A 164 -24.50 4.06 5.43
CA THR A 164 -25.22 4.27 6.70
C THR A 164 -25.13 3.02 7.59
N ARG A 165 -25.39 1.84 7.02
CA ARG A 165 -25.38 0.57 7.76
C ARG A 165 -23.98 0.21 8.27
N ILE A 166 -22.96 0.44 7.45
CA ILE A 166 -21.54 0.29 7.85
C ILE A 166 -21.23 1.21 9.02
N MET A 167 -21.57 2.50 8.91
CA MET A 167 -21.29 3.46 9.96
C MET A 167 -22.01 3.12 11.26
N ASN A 168 -23.27 2.68 11.20
CA ASN A 168 -24.01 2.21 12.38
C ASN A 168 -23.34 0.99 13.04
N ALA A 169 -22.92 0.00 12.26
CA ALA A 169 -22.20 -1.16 12.78
C ALA A 169 -20.86 -0.75 13.43
N VAL A 170 -20.11 0.16 12.80
CA VAL A 170 -18.83 0.68 13.33
C VAL A 170 -19.04 1.48 14.62
N MET A 171 -20.04 2.36 14.68
CA MET A 171 -20.37 3.16 15.88
C MET A 171 -20.73 2.25 17.06
N LEU A 172 -21.55 1.22 16.82
CA LEU A 172 -21.94 0.24 17.84
C LEU A 172 -20.76 -0.62 18.31
N LYS A 173 -19.92 -1.13 17.39
CA LYS A 173 -18.75 -1.96 17.74
C LYS A 173 -17.66 -1.18 18.44
N GLY A 174 -17.29 -0.07 17.83
CA GLY A 174 -16.20 0.79 18.24
C GLY A 174 -16.56 1.64 19.45
N ARG A 175 -17.84 1.70 19.84
CA ARG A 175 -18.33 2.58 20.90
C ARG A 175 -17.85 4.01 20.66
N CYS A 176 -18.08 4.46 19.43
CA CYS A 176 -17.63 5.72 18.86
C CYS A 176 -18.80 6.42 18.17
N CYS A 177 -18.65 7.70 17.87
CA CYS A 177 -19.65 8.48 17.13
C CYS A 177 -18.97 9.39 16.12
N GLY A 178 -19.47 9.39 14.90
CA GLY A 178 -18.94 10.21 13.80
C GLY A 178 -17.55 9.73 13.35
N ILE A 179 -16.89 10.55 12.54
CA ILE A 179 -15.52 10.32 12.08
C ILE A 179 -14.53 10.81 13.14
N GLU A 180 -14.63 12.07 13.53
CA GLU A 180 -13.85 12.74 14.58
C GLU A 180 -14.63 12.83 15.90
N GLY A 181 -15.96 12.92 15.81
CA GLY A 181 -16.81 12.96 17.00
C GLY A 181 -18.30 13.13 16.68
N PRO A 182 -19.15 13.26 17.73
CA PRO A 182 -20.59 13.42 17.55
C PRO A 182 -20.99 14.72 16.82
N ASP A 183 -20.13 15.74 16.85
CA ASP A 183 -20.37 17.02 16.18
C ASP A 183 -20.35 16.92 14.65
N ASP A 184 -19.85 15.80 14.09
CA ASP A 184 -19.87 15.53 12.64
C ASP A 184 -21.29 15.35 12.11
N PHE A 185 -22.24 15.02 13.00
CA PHE A 185 -23.65 14.91 12.65
C PHE A 185 -24.36 16.25 12.85
N ALA A 186 -24.79 16.87 11.75
CA ALA A 186 -25.74 17.96 11.77
C ALA A 186 -27.17 17.46 11.52
N LEU A 187 -27.56 16.36 12.19
CA LEU A 187 -28.87 15.75 11.98
C LEU A 187 -29.97 16.64 12.56
N ASN A 188 -31.03 16.82 11.79
CA ASN A 188 -32.29 17.42 12.24
C ASN A 188 -33.44 16.64 11.59
N GLU A 189 -33.28 15.32 11.58
CA GLU A 189 -34.27 14.42 11.00
C GLU A 189 -35.44 14.25 11.96
N THR A 190 -36.64 14.28 11.40
CA THR A 190 -37.86 14.07 12.15
C THR A 190 -38.36 12.67 11.94
N LEU A 191 -38.57 11.95 13.03
CA LEU A 191 -39.25 10.67 13.05
C LEU A 191 -40.67 10.81 13.62
N HIS A 192 -41.63 10.12 13.00
CA HIS A 192 -43.00 10.05 13.46
C HIS A 192 -43.29 8.66 14.00
N LEU A 193 -43.46 8.54 15.32
CA LEU A 193 -43.79 7.29 16.01
C LEU A 193 -45.05 7.50 16.84
N HIS A 194 -46.05 6.62 16.70
CA HIS A 194 -47.30 6.69 17.45
C HIS A 194 -47.98 8.08 17.40
N GLY A 195 -47.82 8.83 16.31
CA GLY A 195 -48.36 10.19 16.16
C GLY A 195 -47.57 11.29 16.91
N HIS A 196 -46.46 10.96 17.55
CA HIS A 196 -45.52 11.92 18.15
C HIS A 196 -44.36 12.22 17.20
N LYS A 197 -43.90 13.47 17.24
CA LYS A 197 -42.76 13.96 16.48
C LYS A 197 -41.50 13.87 17.34
N HIS A 198 -40.55 13.06 16.91
CA HIS A 198 -39.24 12.90 17.52
C HIS A 198 -38.21 13.58 16.62
N VAL A 199 -37.34 14.44 17.17
CA VAL A 199 -36.32 15.16 16.39
C VAL A 199 -34.96 14.65 16.82
N LEU A 200 -34.30 13.92 15.93
CA LEU A 200 -33.03 13.25 16.21
C LEU A 200 -31.88 14.17 15.84
N GLN A 201 -31.00 14.42 16.81
CA GLN A 201 -29.82 15.29 16.67
C GLN A 201 -28.56 14.48 16.34
N ILE A 202 -28.52 13.21 16.75
CA ILE A 202 -27.42 12.28 16.50
C ILE A 202 -27.97 10.90 16.12
N PRO A 203 -27.19 10.01 15.48
CA PRO A 203 -27.61 8.64 15.28
C PRO A 203 -27.86 7.89 16.59
N PRO A 204 -28.90 7.06 16.69
CA PRO A 204 -29.07 6.16 17.83
C PRO A 204 -27.87 5.22 18.05
N ALA A 205 -27.14 4.85 16.99
CA ALA A 205 -25.90 4.07 17.10
C ALA A 205 -24.80 4.74 17.95
N CYS A 206 -24.84 6.07 18.13
CA CYS A 206 -23.90 6.82 18.94
C CYS A 206 -24.17 6.77 20.45
N CYS A 207 -25.29 6.17 20.87
CA CYS A 207 -25.73 6.18 22.25
C CYS A 207 -25.06 5.09 23.09
N ASP A 208 -24.54 5.48 24.25
CA ASP A 208 -23.95 4.58 25.25
C ASP A 208 -25.05 4.02 26.17
N ILE A 209 -25.74 2.99 25.68
CA ILE A 209 -26.76 2.26 26.44
C ILE A 209 -26.26 0.84 26.62
N GLN A 210 -25.96 0.47 27.86
CA GLN A 210 -25.30 -0.81 28.16
C GLN A 210 -26.28 -1.87 28.65
N ASP A 211 -27.39 -1.46 29.28
CA ASP A 211 -28.30 -2.39 29.95
C ASP A 211 -29.76 -2.01 29.71
N PHE A 212 -30.53 -2.97 29.20
CA PHE A 212 -31.98 -2.91 29.15
C PHE A 212 -32.59 -4.32 29.28
N ASN A 213 -33.78 -4.38 29.87
CA ASN A 213 -34.45 -5.65 30.16
C ASN A 213 -35.19 -6.25 28.95
N SER A 214 -35.39 -5.48 27.88
CA SER A 214 -35.98 -5.95 26.63
C SER A 214 -35.60 -5.06 25.44
N PRO A 215 -35.55 -5.60 24.20
CA PRO A 215 -35.22 -4.82 23.01
C PRO A 215 -36.10 -3.59 22.81
N LEU A 216 -37.40 -3.68 23.14
CA LEU A 216 -38.33 -2.56 23.04
C LEU A 216 -38.01 -1.43 24.04
N VAL A 217 -37.53 -1.76 25.24
CA VAL A 217 -37.05 -0.73 26.19
C VAL A 217 -35.76 -0.10 25.67
N GLY A 218 -34.86 -0.90 25.10
CA GLY A 218 -33.66 -0.42 24.44
C GLY A 218 -33.96 0.57 23.32
N PHE A 219 -34.95 0.28 22.47
CA PHE A 219 -35.40 1.17 21.39
C PHE A 219 -35.79 2.57 21.90
N PHE A 220 -36.61 2.66 22.96
CA PHE A 220 -37.02 3.95 23.51
C PHE A 220 -35.88 4.69 24.21
N GLU A 221 -34.95 3.99 24.85
CA GLU A 221 -33.75 4.60 25.45
C GLU A 221 -32.82 5.16 24.35
N LEU A 222 -32.63 4.43 23.25
CA LEU A 222 -31.88 4.86 22.07
C LEU A 222 -32.50 6.11 21.45
N LEU A 223 -33.82 6.11 21.27
CA LEU A 223 -34.58 7.25 20.75
C LEU A 223 -34.41 8.48 21.66
N ARG A 224 -34.59 8.32 22.97
CA ARG A 224 -34.44 9.43 23.94
C ARG A 224 -33.03 10.01 23.96
N CYS A 225 -32.01 9.16 23.87
CA CYS A 225 -30.61 9.61 23.81
C CYS A 225 -30.32 10.38 22.51
N SER A 226 -30.92 9.94 21.39
CA SER A 226 -30.75 10.57 20.08
C SER A 226 -31.42 11.94 19.96
N GLU A 227 -32.48 12.21 20.73
CA GLU A 227 -33.17 13.52 20.77
C GLU A 227 -32.39 14.60 21.53
N ASP A 228 -31.70 14.22 22.62
CA ASP A 228 -30.98 15.15 23.48
C ASP A 228 -29.47 14.96 23.30
N SER A 229 -28.85 15.72 22.39
CA SER A 229 -27.41 15.68 22.12
C SER A 229 -26.55 16.13 23.31
N LEU A 230 -27.15 16.70 24.37
CA LEU A 230 -26.50 17.00 25.64
C LEU A 230 -26.58 15.84 26.65
N ALA A 231 -27.22 14.73 26.31
CA ALA A 231 -27.27 13.55 27.15
C ALA A 231 -25.85 13.06 27.48
N ALA A 232 -25.58 12.80 28.76
CA ALA A 232 -24.29 12.28 29.23
C ALA A 232 -23.96 10.86 28.72
N ARG A 233 -24.80 10.28 27.83
CA ARG A 233 -24.76 8.89 27.37
C ARG A 233 -24.48 8.79 25.86
N ILE A 234 -23.51 9.56 25.37
CA ILE A 234 -23.13 9.58 23.95
C ILE A 234 -21.63 9.23 23.85
N PHE A 235 -21.26 8.42 22.88
CA PHE A 235 -19.87 8.16 22.56
C PHE A 235 -19.20 9.44 22.04
N ARG A 236 -18.16 9.90 22.73
CA ARG A 236 -17.44 11.13 22.36
C ARG A 236 -16.22 10.92 21.48
N LYS A 237 -15.77 9.68 21.33
CA LYS A 237 -14.61 9.36 20.48
C LYS A 237 -15.07 9.22 19.04
N GLY A 238 -14.34 9.83 18.11
CA GLY A 238 -14.51 9.60 16.68
C GLY A 238 -14.18 8.16 16.28
N CYS A 239 -14.95 7.61 15.34
CA CYS A 239 -14.75 6.25 14.86
C CYS A 239 -13.46 6.07 14.07
N TYR A 240 -12.94 7.13 13.44
CA TYR A 240 -11.66 7.05 12.74
C TYR A 240 -10.53 6.65 13.69
N HIS A 241 -10.43 7.35 14.83
CA HIS A 241 -9.40 7.08 15.82
C HIS A 241 -9.54 5.69 16.45
N VAL A 242 -10.76 5.26 16.80
CA VAL A 242 -10.98 3.92 17.37
C VAL A 242 -10.60 2.83 16.37
N LEU A 243 -11.00 2.99 15.10
CA LEU A 243 -10.69 2.03 14.06
C LEU A 243 -9.18 1.99 13.76
N HIS A 244 -8.54 3.16 13.69
CA HIS A 244 -7.10 3.28 13.51
C HIS A 244 -6.32 2.57 14.63
N VAL A 245 -6.65 2.84 15.89
CA VAL A 245 -6.04 2.18 17.05
C VAL A 245 -6.29 0.67 17.01
N HIS A 246 -7.51 0.23 16.67
CA HIS A 246 -7.80 -1.20 16.58
C HIS A 246 -6.96 -1.91 15.51
N PHE A 247 -6.82 -1.32 14.32
CA PHE A 247 -5.96 -1.87 13.28
C PHE A 247 -4.49 -1.84 13.67
N TYR A 248 -4.04 -0.78 14.34
CA TYR A 248 -2.67 -0.65 14.84
C TYR A 248 -2.35 -1.71 15.90
N ASP A 249 -3.23 -1.93 16.88
CA ASP A 249 -3.01 -2.93 17.92
C ASP A 249 -3.10 -4.36 17.37
N SER A 250 -3.98 -4.60 16.38
CA SER A 250 -4.19 -5.95 15.83
C SER A 250 -3.13 -6.36 14.81
N TYR A 251 -2.68 -5.42 13.97
CA TYR A 251 -1.81 -5.71 12.83
C TYR A 251 -0.58 -4.79 12.76
N GLY A 252 -0.59 -3.65 13.45
CA GLY A 252 0.43 -2.61 13.37
C GLY A 252 1.80 -3.08 13.85
N GLU A 253 1.90 -3.81 14.97
CA GLU A 253 3.19 -4.34 15.43
C GLU A 253 3.86 -5.25 14.39
N ALA A 254 3.06 -6.15 13.79
CA ALA A 254 3.53 -7.06 12.76
C ALA A 254 3.87 -6.31 11.46
N ALA A 255 3.02 -5.36 11.04
CA ALA A 255 3.24 -4.55 9.84
C ALA A 255 4.51 -3.70 9.96
N TYR A 256 4.68 -3.02 11.10
CA TYR A 256 5.85 -2.22 11.44
C TYR A 256 7.14 -3.06 11.41
N GLY A 257 7.12 -4.21 12.09
CA GLY A 257 8.26 -5.13 12.08
C GLY A 257 8.61 -5.63 10.68
N ASN A 258 7.60 -5.94 9.86
CA ASN A 258 7.81 -6.35 8.47
C ASN A 258 8.41 -5.21 7.63
N ILE A 259 7.90 -3.98 7.72
CA ILE A 259 8.42 -2.86 6.92
C ILE A 259 9.87 -2.56 7.27
N ILE A 260 10.22 -2.49 8.56
CA ILE A 260 11.61 -2.29 8.97
C ILE A 260 12.51 -3.42 8.49
N PHE A 261 12.03 -4.67 8.60
CA PHE A 261 12.76 -5.82 8.10
C PHE A 261 13.03 -5.71 6.60
N VAL A 262 12.02 -5.34 5.80
CA VAL A 262 12.15 -5.17 4.35
C VAL A 262 13.13 -4.03 4.04
N MET A 263 12.99 -2.85 4.64
CA MET A 263 13.90 -1.73 4.43
C MET A 263 15.37 -2.09 4.70
N LEU A 264 15.64 -2.76 5.82
CA LEU A 264 17.00 -3.21 6.16
C LEU A 264 17.49 -4.28 5.18
N TRP A 265 16.60 -5.18 4.77
CA TRP A 265 16.91 -6.23 3.81
C TRP A 265 17.24 -5.67 2.43
N GLU A 266 16.47 -4.71 1.93
CA GLU A 266 16.72 -4.00 0.68
C GLU A 266 18.03 -3.20 0.74
N GLY A 267 18.29 -2.50 1.85
CA GLY A 267 19.56 -1.80 2.07
C GLY A 267 20.78 -2.73 1.97
N ILE A 268 20.70 -3.95 2.50
CA ILE A 268 21.77 -4.95 2.34
C ILE A 268 21.96 -5.32 0.86
N GLN A 269 20.87 -5.46 0.09
CA GLN A 269 20.94 -5.77 -1.34
C GLN A 269 21.61 -4.65 -2.13
N GLU A 270 21.27 -3.38 -1.86
CA GLU A 270 21.89 -2.23 -2.49
C GLU A 270 23.42 -2.21 -2.26
N ILE A 271 23.85 -2.46 -1.02
CA ILE A 271 25.28 -2.52 -0.68
C ILE A 271 25.96 -3.67 -1.45
N LEU A 272 25.35 -4.86 -1.51
CA LEU A 272 25.89 -5.99 -2.25
C LEU A 272 26.02 -5.70 -3.75
N ILE A 273 25.02 -5.04 -4.34
CA ILE A 273 25.04 -4.63 -5.75
C ILE A 273 26.18 -3.64 -5.99
N PHE A 274 26.31 -2.62 -5.14
CA PHE A 274 27.37 -1.62 -5.22
C PHE A 274 28.76 -2.28 -5.15
N MET A 275 28.97 -3.20 -4.21
CA MET A 275 30.22 -3.95 -4.07
C MET A 275 30.55 -4.79 -5.31
N ILE A 276 29.55 -5.45 -5.92
CA ILE A 276 29.74 -6.21 -7.17
C ILE A 276 30.13 -5.28 -8.33
N VAL A 277 29.50 -4.12 -8.43
CA VAL A 277 29.81 -3.11 -9.47
C VAL A 277 31.24 -2.59 -9.31
N LEU A 278 31.66 -2.25 -8.09
CA LEU A 278 33.03 -1.79 -7.80
C LEU A 278 34.06 -2.86 -8.17
N LYS A 279 33.87 -4.11 -7.73
CA LYS A 279 34.78 -5.21 -8.04
C LYS A 279 34.90 -5.45 -9.56
N ARG A 280 33.79 -5.41 -10.30
CA ARG A 280 33.79 -5.53 -11.77
C ARG A 280 34.50 -4.36 -12.46
N LYS A 281 34.55 -3.17 -11.84
CA LYS A 281 35.30 -2.01 -12.37
C LYS A 281 36.80 -2.21 -12.18
N GLU A 282 37.24 -2.63 -10.99
CA GLU A 282 38.64 -2.92 -10.70
C GLU A 282 39.23 -4.00 -11.61
N GLU A 283 38.50 -5.10 -11.84
CA GLU A 283 38.96 -6.18 -12.72
C GLU A 283 39.18 -5.71 -14.17
N LYS A 284 38.35 -4.77 -14.67
CA LYS A 284 38.56 -4.17 -15.99
C LYS A 284 39.80 -3.27 -16.02
N LEU A 285 40.03 -2.48 -14.97
CA LEU A 285 41.23 -1.63 -14.88
C LEU A 285 42.51 -2.47 -14.84
N LYS A 286 42.52 -3.56 -14.05
CA LYS A 286 43.66 -4.51 -14.02
C LYS A 286 43.92 -5.14 -15.40
N LYS A 287 42.87 -5.52 -16.14
CA LYS A 287 43.01 -6.04 -17.52
C LYS A 287 43.52 -4.98 -18.50
N SER A 288 43.06 -3.74 -18.40
CA SER A 288 43.53 -2.63 -19.25
C SER A 288 45.02 -2.31 -19.01
N ASN A 289 45.45 -2.23 -17.74
CA ASN A 289 46.86 -1.99 -17.40
C ASN A 289 47.80 -3.12 -17.85
N LYS A 290 47.36 -4.38 -17.73
CA LYS A 290 48.17 -5.54 -18.17
C LYS A 290 48.34 -5.59 -19.70
N SER A 291 47.34 -5.15 -20.46
CA SER A 291 47.42 -5.05 -21.94
C SER A 291 48.40 -3.96 -22.39
N SER A 292 48.42 -2.81 -21.69
CA SER A 292 49.34 -1.70 -22.02
C SER A 292 50.81 -2.02 -21.71
N SER A 293 51.09 -2.76 -20.62
CA SER A 293 52.46 -3.14 -20.26
C SER A 293 53.07 -4.26 -21.13
N GLY A 294 52.27 -5.00 -21.90
CA GLY A 294 52.73 -6.10 -22.76
C GLY A 294 53.19 -5.68 -24.17
N SER A 295 52.76 -4.51 -24.66
CA SER A 295 53.13 -4.03 -26.02
C SER A 295 54.43 -3.22 -26.09
N GLY A 296 55.08 -2.94 -24.95
CA GLY A 296 56.30 -2.11 -24.90
C GLY A 296 57.63 -2.83 -25.12
N VAL A 297 57.66 -4.17 -25.12
CA VAL A 297 58.94 -4.94 -25.10
C VAL A 297 59.30 -5.55 -26.47
N GLN A 298 58.41 -5.52 -27.47
CA GLN A 298 58.61 -6.23 -28.75
C GLN A 298 58.99 -5.35 -29.94
N LYS A 299 59.42 -4.09 -29.73
CA LYS A 299 59.77 -3.16 -30.82
C LYS A 299 61.21 -2.62 -30.83
N ILE A 300 62.14 -3.25 -30.10
CA ILE A 300 63.58 -2.90 -30.16
C ILE A 300 64.40 -4.17 -30.37
N LYS A 301 64.34 -4.75 -31.57
CA LYS A 301 65.37 -5.66 -32.12
C LYS A 301 65.04 -5.91 -33.58
N GLU A 302 65.52 -5.02 -34.45
CA GLU A 302 65.98 -5.29 -35.82
C GLU A 302 66.09 -3.97 -36.60
N VAL A 303 67.21 -3.27 -36.43
CA VAL A 303 67.74 -2.39 -37.49
C VAL A 303 69.25 -2.53 -37.45
N ALA A 304 69.80 -3.41 -38.29
CA ALA A 304 71.20 -3.37 -38.68
C ALA A 304 71.41 -4.01 -40.07
N LYS A 305 71.63 -3.13 -41.06
CA LYS A 305 72.57 -3.28 -42.20
C LYS A 305 72.12 -4.07 -43.46
N PRO A 306 72.77 -3.90 -44.65
CA PRO A 306 72.61 -2.74 -45.55
C PRO A 306 72.42 -3.11 -47.06
N GLU A 307 71.92 -2.13 -47.82
CA GLU A 307 72.38 -1.70 -49.18
C GLU A 307 72.84 -2.74 -50.24
N LYS A 308 72.10 -2.90 -51.36
CA LYS A 308 72.56 -2.53 -52.73
C LYS A 308 71.60 -2.91 -53.90
N LYS A 309 71.51 -1.92 -54.79
CA LYS A 309 71.38 -1.90 -56.27
C LYS A 309 70.01 -1.88 -56.99
N PRO A 310 69.89 -1.08 -58.08
CA PRO A 310 68.67 -0.88 -58.85
C PRO A 310 68.65 -1.69 -60.16
N GLY A 311 67.45 -1.97 -60.67
CA GLY A 311 67.23 -2.65 -61.95
C GLY A 311 65.79 -2.52 -62.46
N SER A 312 65.52 -1.41 -63.14
CA SER A 312 64.80 -1.23 -64.43
C SER A 312 63.66 -2.17 -64.92
N LEU A 313 62.67 -1.52 -65.59
CA LEU A 313 61.66 -2.00 -66.57
C LEU A 313 60.47 -2.81 -66.00
N SER A 314 59.25 -2.81 -66.55
CA SER A 314 58.50 -2.07 -67.58
C SER A 314 57.14 -2.80 -67.71
N GLY A 315 56.05 -2.08 -68.02
CA GLY A 315 54.76 -2.67 -68.45
C GLY A 315 53.61 -2.24 -67.53
N SER A 316 52.72 -1.31 -67.91
CA SER A 316 51.74 -1.29 -69.02
C SER A 316 50.60 -2.30 -68.86
N GLY A 317 49.36 -1.79 -68.83
CA GLY A 317 48.11 -2.57 -68.80
C GLY A 317 47.10 -2.01 -67.78
N THR A 318 46.46 -0.85 -67.96
CA THR A 318 45.16 -0.60 -68.65
C THR A 318 44.00 -1.55 -68.34
N HIS A 319 42.82 -0.92 -68.23
CA HIS A 319 41.43 -1.42 -68.23
C HIS A 319 40.87 -1.83 -66.86
N GLU A 320 39.60 -1.60 -66.50
CA GLU A 320 38.46 -0.84 -67.06
C GLU A 320 37.28 -1.07 -66.09
N LYS A 321 36.46 -0.03 -65.87
CA LYS A 321 35.02 0.00 -65.46
C LYS A 321 34.55 -0.76 -64.21
N ALA A 322 33.83 -0.17 -63.26
CA ALA A 322 32.60 0.65 -63.26
C ALA A 322 31.37 -0.18 -62.83
N SER A 323 30.60 0.40 -61.90
CA SER A 323 29.19 0.14 -61.55
C SER A 323 28.87 -1.28 -61.08
N THR A 324 27.93 -1.56 -60.18
CA THR A 324 26.58 -1.01 -59.91
C THR A 324 26.16 -1.64 -58.57
N GLU A 325 25.61 -0.87 -57.64
CA GLU A 325 24.18 -0.88 -57.26
C GLU A 325 23.64 -2.09 -56.48
N ILE A 326 23.01 -1.76 -55.33
CA ILE A 326 21.73 -2.27 -54.80
C ILE A 326 21.72 -3.76 -54.42
N TRP A 327 21.47 -4.18 -53.17
CA TRP A 327 20.39 -3.84 -52.23
C TRP A 327 20.90 -3.76 -50.79
#